data_AF-A0A1R1SJX3-F1
#
_entry.id   AF-A0A1R1SJX3-F1
#
_cell.length_a   1.000
_cell.length_b   1.000
_cell.length_c   1.000
_cell.angle_alpha   90.00
_cell.angle_beta   90.00
_cell.angle_gamma   90.00
#
_symmetry.space_group_name_H-M   'P 1'
#
loop_
_entity.id
_entity.type
_entity.pdbx_description
1 polymer ?
#
loop_
_entity_poly.entity_id
_entity_poly.type
_entity_poly.pdbx_seq_one_letter_code
_entity_poly.pdbx_strand_id
1 'polypeptide(L)'
;MDQLHRDEITVAMNWVIRTCQQIVRERSHKTFWAPAGTTDGTPTAEQFMHTAREDVLDKLQRIVDGARSVMRQIEHERAKHKQ
;
A
#
# COMPACT_ATOMS: atom_id res chain seq x y z
N MET A 1 -6.91 6.61 25.77
CA MET A 1 -6.21 7.28 24.65
C MET A 1 -5.01 6.49 24.15
N ASP A 2 -4.07 6.04 24.99
CA ASP A 2 -2.88 5.35 24.47
C ASP A 2 -3.17 4.01 23.78
N GLN A 3 -4.10 3.21 24.32
CA GLN A 3 -4.52 1.95 23.68
C GLN A 3 -5.21 2.17 22.33
N LEU A 4 -6.11 3.16 22.24
CA LEU A 4 -6.81 3.50 21.00
C LEU A 4 -5.83 3.87 19.88
N HIS A 5 -4.83 4.72 20.15
CA HIS A 5 -3.83 5.08 19.16
C HIS A 5 -2.96 3.88 18.72
N ARG A 6 -2.64 2.96 19.65
CA ARG A 6 -1.92 1.72 19.31
C ARG A 6 -2.76 0.83 18.40
N ASP A 7 -4.06 0.74 18.65
CA ASP A 7 -4.98 -0.05 17.83
C ASP A 7 -5.11 0.56 16.42
N GLU A 8 -5.23 1.89 16.31
CA GLU A 8 -5.27 2.61 15.02
C GLU A 8 -4.00 2.40 14.19
N ILE A 9 -2.82 2.53 14.81
CA ILE A 9 -1.54 2.25 14.15
C ILE A 9 -1.50 0.78 13.70
N THR A 10 -1.94 -0.14 14.55
CA THR A 10 -1.94 -1.58 14.25
C THR A 10 -2.85 -1.88 13.05
N VAL A 11 -4.05 -1.29 13.01
CA VAL A 11 -4.98 -1.44 11.88
C VAL A 11 -4.37 -0.89 10.59
N ALA A 12 -3.77 0.30 10.65
CA ALA A 12 -3.11 0.92 9.49
C ALA A 12 -1.96 0.05 8.95
N MET A 13 -1.09 -0.45 9.84
CA MET A 13 0.03 -1.31 9.45
C MET A 13 -0.42 -2.69 8.95
N ASN A 14 -1.48 -3.26 9.55
CA ASN A 14 -2.09 -4.48 9.04
C ASN A 14 -2.62 -4.30 7.61
N TRP A 15 -3.12 -3.12 7.27
CA TRP A 15 -3.58 -2.83 5.92
C TRP A 15 -2.43 -2.71 4.90
N VAL A 16 -1.29 -2.15 5.32
CA VAL A 16 -0.02 -2.18 4.55
C VAL A 16 0.38 -3.62 4.25
N ILE A 17 0.47 -4.48 5.28
CA ILE A 17 0.88 -5.88 5.15
C ILE A 17 -0.07 -6.63 4.21
N ARG A 18 -1.39 -6.49 4.40
CA ARG A 18 -2.40 -7.15 3.56
C ARG A 18 -2.31 -6.73 2.11
N THR A 19 -2.04 -5.45 1.83
CA THR A 19 -1.89 -4.98 0.44
C THR A 19 -0.64 -5.55 -0.22
N CYS A 20 0.49 -5.61 0.49
CA CYS A 20 1.70 -6.28 -0.01
C CYS A 20 1.42 -7.76 -0.33
N GLN A 21 0.75 -8.47 0.59
CA GLN A 21 0.35 -9.86 0.37
C GLN A 21 -0.57 -10.03 -0.84
N GLN A 22 -1.53 -9.11 -1.03
CA GLN A 22 -2.42 -9.11 -2.18
C GLN A 22 -1.65 -8.93 -3.48
N ILE A 23 -0.74 -7.96 -3.55
CA ILE A 23 0.10 -7.70 -4.73
C ILE A 23 0.93 -8.93 -5.08
N VAL A 24 1.60 -9.54 -4.09
CA VAL A 24 2.38 -10.75 -4.33
C VAL A 24 1.48 -11.88 -4.83
N ARG A 25 0.31 -12.10 -4.21
CA ARG A 25 -0.61 -13.17 -4.61
C ARG A 25 -1.16 -12.99 -6.03
N GLU A 26 -1.51 -11.76 -6.41
CA GLU A 26 -2.25 -11.48 -7.65
C GLU A 26 -1.37 -11.10 -8.82
N ARG A 27 -0.15 -10.63 -8.55
CA ARG A 27 0.77 -10.07 -9.56
C ARG A 27 2.14 -10.72 -9.56
N SER A 28 2.37 -11.76 -8.75
CA SER A 28 3.60 -12.57 -8.83
C SER A 28 3.32 -13.97 -9.39
N HIS A 29 4.21 -14.42 -10.27
CA HIS A 29 4.26 -15.78 -10.76
C HIS A 29 5.68 -16.30 -10.55
N LYS A 30 5.81 -17.42 -9.80
CA LYS A 30 7.12 -17.99 -9.42
C LYS A 30 8.09 -16.95 -8.84
N THR A 31 7.60 -16.06 -7.97
CA THR A 31 8.35 -14.94 -7.37
C THR A 31 8.71 -13.76 -8.28
N PHE A 32 8.39 -13.83 -9.58
CA PHE A 32 8.56 -12.72 -10.50
C PHE A 32 7.28 -11.92 -10.63
N TRP A 33 7.39 -10.59 -10.70
CA TRP A 33 6.24 -9.78 -11.10
C TRP A 33 5.87 -10.08 -12.55
N ALA A 34 4.58 -10.32 -12.80
CA ALA A 34 4.03 -10.50 -14.13
C ALA A 34 2.75 -9.66 -14.24
N PRO A 35 2.67 -8.69 -15.17
CA PRO A 35 1.45 -7.92 -15.39
C PRO A 35 0.30 -8.85 -15.80
N ALA A 36 -0.88 -8.66 -15.21
CA ALA A 36 -2.05 -9.48 -15.54
C ALA A 36 -2.62 -9.09 -16.91
N GLY A 37 -3.14 -10.06 -17.66
CA GLY A 37 -3.87 -9.79 -18.90
C GLY A 37 -3.01 -9.57 -20.14
N THR A 38 -1.73 -9.96 -20.14
CA THR A 38 -0.92 -10.03 -21.38
C THR A 38 -1.30 -11.28 -22.19
N THR A 39 -2.57 -11.38 -22.57
CA THR A 39 -3.00 -12.32 -23.59
C THR A 39 -2.73 -11.68 -24.95
N ASP A 40 -1.84 -12.32 -25.71
CA ASP A 40 -1.63 -12.19 -27.17
C ASP A 40 -0.45 -11.35 -27.68
N GLY A 41 0.49 -10.92 -26.82
CA GLY A 41 1.78 -10.37 -27.30
C GLY A 41 2.73 -9.90 -26.20
N THR A 42 4.02 -9.73 -26.54
CA THR A 42 5.00 -9.08 -25.66
C THR A 42 4.60 -7.60 -25.50
N PRO A 43 4.33 -7.11 -24.28
CA PRO A 43 3.93 -5.71 -24.06
C PRO A 43 5.01 -4.73 -24.52
N THR A 44 4.62 -3.55 -24.97
CA THR A 44 5.58 -2.45 -25.15
C THR A 44 6.13 -1.99 -23.79
N ALA A 45 7.31 -1.36 -23.79
CA ALA A 45 7.89 -0.81 -22.55
C ALA A 45 6.94 0.19 -21.86
N GLU A 46 6.20 0.99 -22.63
CA GLU A 46 5.22 1.94 -22.12
C GLU A 46 4.04 1.24 -21.43
N GLN A 47 3.46 0.22 -22.07
CA GLN A 47 2.39 -0.59 -21.49
C GLN A 47 2.88 -1.27 -20.20
N PHE A 48 4.09 -1.82 -20.22
CA PHE A 48 4.69 -2.47 -19.06
C PHE A 48 4.88 -1.49 -17.89
N MET A 49 5.38 -0.28 -18.15
CA MET A 49 5.50 0.77 -17.14
C MET A 49 4.15 1.22 -16.59
N HIS A 50 3.15 1.37 -17.46
CA HIS A 50 1.80 1.76 -17.07
C HIS A 50 1.19 0.71 -16.13
N THR A 51 1.23 -0.56 -16.51
CA THR A 51 0.70 -1.64 -15.67
C THR A 51 1.46 -1.75 -14.35
N ALA A 52 2.79 -1.60 -14.34
CA ALA A 52 3.57 -1.59 -13.10
C ALA A 52 3.13 -0.48 -12.13
N ARG A 53 2.86 0.72 -12.66
CA ARG A 53 2.35 1.84 -11.86
C ARG A 53 1.00 1.53 -11.23
N GLU A 54 0.02 1.14 -12.04
CA GLU A 54 -1.34 0.93 -11.57
C GLU A 54 -1.49 -0.28 -10.65
N ASP A 55 -0.81 -1.39 -10.97
CA ASP A 55 -1.00 -2.64 -10.26
C ASP A 55 -0.27 -2.72 -8.93
N VAL A 56 0.84 -1.99 -8.80
CA VAL A 56 1.76 -2.12 -7.68
C VAL A 56 2.04 -0.77 -7.04
N LEU A 57 2.66 0.15 -7.78
CA LEU A 57 3.24 1.36 -7.21
C LEU A 57 2.17 2.29 -6.63
N ASP A 58 1.12 2.58 -7.40
CA ASP A 58 0.05 3.49 -7.00
C ASP A 58 -0.74 2.92 -5.82
N LYS A 59 -0.97 1.60 -5.81
CA LYS A 59 -1.61 0.93 -4.67
C LYS A 59 -0.76 1.10 -3.42
N LEU A 60 0.51 0.69 -3.47
CA LEU A 60 1.42 0.80 -2.33
C LEU A 60 1.52 2.24 -1.82
N GLN A 61 1.67 3.21 -2.72
CA GLN A 61 1.75 4.62 -2.38
C GLN A 61 0.51 5.08 -1.59
N ARG A 62 -0.70 4.77 -2.09
CA ARG A 62 -1.96 5.12 -1.40
C ARG A 62 -2.05 4.52 0.00
N ILE A 63 -1.67 3.25 0.18
CA ILE A 63 -1.72 2.60 1.49
C ILE A 63 -0.72 3.23 2.46
N VAL A 64 0.51 3.47 2.00
CA VAL A 64 1.56 4.08 2.81
C VAL A 64 1.17 5.50 3.22
N ASP A 65 0.60 6.27 2.32
CA ASP A 65 0.13 7.63 2.62
C ASP A 65 -1.05 7.63 3.59
N GLY A 66 -1.96 6.65 3.49
CA GLY A 66 -3.01 6.42 4.47
C GLY A 66 -2.46 6.14 5.87
N ALA A 67 -1.50 5.21 5.99
CA ALA A 67 -0.86 4.88 7.26
C ALA A 67 -0.12 6.08 7.87
N ARG A 68 0.61 6.85 7.05
CA ARG A 68 1.24 8.11 7.48
C ARG A 68 0.22 9.13 7.95
N SER A 69 -0.94 9.22 7.31
CA SER A 69 -2.01 10.13 7.72
C SER A 69 -2.52 9.82 9.12
N VAL A 70 -2.75 8.53 9.42
CA VAL A 70 -3.16 8.07 10.75
C VAL A 70 -2.13 8.49 11.80
N MET A 71 -0.84 8.27 11.54
CA MET A 71 0.24 8.65 12.47
C MET A 71 0.25 10.17 12.72
N ARG A 72 0.15 10.99 11.66
CA ARG A 72 0.10 12.45 11.79
C ARG A 72 -1.11 12.92 12.61
N GLN A 73 -2.27 12.28 12.43
CA GLN A 73 -3.46 12.61 13.20
C GLN A 73 -3.25 12.33 14.69
N ILE A 74 -2.68 11.17 15.03
CA ILE A 74 -2.36 10.80 16.42
C ILE A 74 -1.35 11.78 17.03
N GLU A 75 -0.32 12.18 16.28
CA GLU A 75 0.66 13.17 16.71
C GLU A 75 0.01 14.53 16.99
N HIS A 76 -0.86 14.99 16.10
CA HIS A 76 -1.60 16.24 16.23
C HIS A 76 -2.51 16.24 17.47
N GLU A 77 -3.26 15.16 17.68
CA GLU A 77 -4.11 15.02 18.87
C GLU A 77 -3.27 14.98 20.16
N ARG A 78 -2.13 14.27 20.16
CA ARG A 78 -1.20 14.31 21.31
C ARG A 78 -0.64 15.70 21.57
N ALA A 79 -0.37 16.50 20.54
CA ALA A 79 0.13 17.86 20.69
C ALA A 79 -0.91 18.80 21.31
N LYS A 80 -2.19 18.70 20.90
CA LYS A 80 -3.29 19.49 21.48
C LYS A 80 -3.50 19.23 22.97
N HIS A 81 -3.42 17.97 23.40
CA HIS A 81 -3.66 17.60 24.80
C HIS A 81 -2.47 17.88 25.73
N LYS A 82 -1.36 18.44 25.20
CA LYS A 82 -0.18 18.86 25.99
C LYS A 82 -0.14 20.38 26.24
N GLN A 83 -1.05 21.16 25.66
CA GLN A 83 -1.25 22.58 25.94
C GLN A 83 -2.34 22.77 26.99
#